data_AF-A0A832IQY5-F1
#
_entry.id   AF-A0A832IQY5-F1
#
_cell.length_a   1.000
_cell.length_b   1.000
_cell.length_c   1.000
_cell.angle_alpha   90.00
_cell.angle_beta   90.00
_cell.angle_gamma   90.00
#
_symmetry.space_group_name_H-M   'P 1'
#
loop_
_entity.id
_entity.type
_entity.pdbx_description
1 polymer ?
#
loop_
_entity_poly.entity_id
_entity_poly.type
_entity_poly.pdbx_seq_one_letter_code
_entity_poly.pdbx_strand_id
1 'polypeptide(L)'
;MRIGWKTLAVIAVMAVAVVTSTLYLLLSQPRLEDTLIIYGPRGISGLATALVNGFKSRYPDVNVTFISYGMGSIEIANKLIAEKGSPVADVIIGLPEFYAKVVVDAGALEPYKPQNLSLIPEEEIWDPTG
;
A
#
# COMPACT_ATOMS: atom_id res chain seq x y z
N MET A 1 52.61 -2.56 -26.45
CA MET A 1 51.64 -3.44 -27.13
C MET A 1 50.60 -2.55 -27.81
N ARG A 2 50.61 -2.42 -29.15
CA ARG A 2 49.64 -1.57 -29.88
C ARG A 2 48.36 -2.38 -30.08
N ILE A 3 47.28 -1.98 -29.42
CA ILE A 3 45.96 -2.60 -29.61
C ILE A 3 45.50 -2.27 -31.03
N GLY A 4 45.21 -3.30 -31.82
CA GLY A 4 44.77 -3.15 -33.20
C GLY A 4 43.35 -2.60 -33.28
N TRP A 5 43.02 -1.90 -34.38
CA TRP A 5 41.68 -1.34 -34.62
C TRP A 5 40.56 -2.39 -34.50
N LYS A 6 40.83 -3.63 -34.91
CA LYS A 6 39.90 -4.76 -34.79
C LYS A 6 39.60 -5.09 -33.32
N THR A 7 40.60 -5.05 -32.45
CA THR A 7 40.43 -5.30 -31.03
C THR A 7 39.66 -4.17 -30.35
N LEU A 8 39.89 -2.91 -30.75
CA LEU A 8 39.11 -1.76 -30.27
C LEU A 8 37.64 -1.85 -30.70
N ALA A 9 37.37 -2.25 -31.96
CA ALA A 9 36.02 -2.43 -32.46
C ALA A 9 35.26 -3.52 -31.69
N VAL A 10 35.92 -4.64 -31.39
CA VAL A 10 35.33 -5.73 -30.60
C VAL A 10 35.00 -5.28 -29.17
N ILE A 11 35.91 -4.53 -28.52
CA ILE A 11 35.67 -4.00 -27.16
C ILE A 11 34.49 -3.03 -27.15
N ALA A 12 34.40 -2.14 -28.14
CA ALA A 12 33.28 -1.19 -28.25
C ALA A 12 31.93 -1.90 -28.42
N VAL A 13 31.86 -2.92 -29.28
CA VAL A 13 30.64 -3.73 -29.47
C VAL A 13 30.24 -4.44 -28.18
N MET A 14 31.21 -5.04 -27.47
CA MET A 14 30.96 -5.69 -26.19
C MET A 14 30.46 -4.70 -25.12
N ALA A 15 31.06 -3.50 -25.04
CA ALA A 15 30.63 -2.47 -24.10
C ALA A 15 29.20 -2.00 -24.40
N VAL A 16 28.86 -1.79 -25.68
CA VAL A 16 27.49 -1.44 -26.09
C VAL A 16 26.52 -2.54 -25.72
N ALA A 17 26.84 -3.81 -25.99
CA ALA A 17 25.99 -4.94 -25.64
C ALA A 17 25.75 -5.07 -24.12
N VAL A 18 26.76 -4.81 -23.31
CA VAL A 18 26.62 -4.78 -21.84
C VAL A 18 25.71 -3.62 -21.41
N VAL A 19 25.93 -2.42 -21.93
CA VAL A 19 25.12 -1.24 -21.58
C VAL A 19 23.65 -1.43 -21.98
N THR A 20 23.38 -1.93 -23.18
CA THR A 20 22.01 -2.17 -23.64
C THR A 20 21.32 -3.27 -22.84
N SER A 21 22.03 -4.35 -22.52
CA SER A 21 21.49 -5.43 -21.69
C SER A 21 21.20 -4.97 -20.26
N THR A 22 22.07 -4.12 -19.68
CA THR A 22 21.87 -3.59 -18.33
C THR A 22 20.69 -2.63 -18.29
N LEU A 23 20.55 -1.76 -19.30
CA LEU A 23 19.42 -0.85 -19.43
C LEU A 23 18.10 -1.61 -19.62
N TYR A 24 18.11 -2.67 -20.43
CA TYR A 24 16.95 -3.54 -20.62
C TYR A 24 16.52 -4.18 -19.29
N LEU A 25 17.46 -4.73 -18.52
CA LEU A 25 17.17 -5.32 -17.21
C LEU A 25 16.63 -4.30 -16.19
N LEU A 26 17.12 -3.05 -16.21
CA LEU A 26 16.60 -1.97 -15.36
C LEU A 26 15.16 -1.57 -15.76
N LEU A 27 14.87 -1.49 -17.05
CA LEU A 27 13.55 -1.16 -17.57
C LEU A 27 12.54 -2.31 -17.42
N SER A 28 13.02 -3.56 -17.38
CA SER A 28 12.21 -4.77 -17.25
C SER A 28 12.14 -5.31 -15.83
N GLN A 29 12.60 -4.57 -14.81
CA GLN A 29 12.34 -4.99 -13.44
C GLN A 29 10.82 -5.01 -13.22
N PRO A 30 10.24 -6.16 -12.82
CA PRO A 30 8.84 -6.19 -12.43
C PRO A 30 8.67 -5.22 -11.27
N ARG A 31 7.78 -4.25 -11.42
CA ARG A 31 7.33 -3.46 -10.27
C ARG A 31 6.78 -4.47 -9.27
N LEU A 32 7.30 -4.47 -8.04
CA LEU A 32 6.63 -5.15 -6.94
C LEU A 32 5.20 -4.60 -6.95
N GLU A 33 4.20 -5.46 -7.16
CA GLU A 33 2.81 -5.03 -7.10
C GLU A 33 2.57 -4.51 -5.68
N ASP A 34 2.44 -3.19 -5.55
CA ASP A 34 2.07 -2.56 -4.30
C ASP A 34 0.66 -3.07 -3.96
N THR A 35 0.57 -3.99 -3.01
CA THR A 35 -0.69 -4.57 -2.58
C THR A 35 -1.20 -3.79 -1.38
N LEU A 36 -2.38 -3.19 -1.51
CA LEU A 36 -3.08 -2.51 -0.43
C LEU A 36 -4.12 -3.46 0.18
N ILE A 37 -3.92 -3.84 1.43
CA ILE A 37 -4.81 -4.72 2.21
C ILE A 37 -5.64 -3.87 3.16
N ILE A 38 -6.96 -3.92 2.96
CA ILE A 38 -7.94 -3.15 3.74
C ILE A 38 -8.76 -4.10 4.60
N TYR A 39 -8.80 -3.88 5.90
CA TYR A 39 -9.71 -4.55 6.82
C TYR A 39 -11.02 -3.78 6.95
N GLY A 40 -12.10 -4.51 7.21
CA GLY A 40 -13.36 -3.90 7.59
C GLY A 40 -14.46 -4.93 7.88
N PRO A 41 -15.62 -4.47 8.36
CA PRO A 41 -16.73 -5.35 8.69
C PRO A 41 -17.43 -5.88 7.43
N ARG A 42 -17.95 -7.11 7.47
CA ARG A 42 -18.73 -7.69 6.35
C ARG A 42 -19.98 -6.86 6.00
N GLY A 43 -20.53 -6.14 6.97
CA GLY A 43 -21.72 -5.29 6.77
C GLY A 43 -21.56 -4.15 5.78
N ILE A 44 -20.32 -3.77 5.42
CA ILE A 44 -20.05 -2.68 4.46
C ILE A 44 -19.64 -3.20 3.07
N SER A 45 -19.96 -4.44 2.70
CA SER A 45 -19.51 -5.07 1.45
C SER A 45 -19.82 -4.24 0.18
N GLY A 46 -20.97 -3.57 0.12
CA GLY A 46 -21.31 -2.66 -0.98
C GLY A 46 -20.37 -1.46 -1.07
N LEU A 47 -20.10 -0.80 0.05
CA LEU A 47 -19.14 0.31 0.15
C LEU A 47 -17.72 -0.17 -0.17
N ALA A 48 -17.32 -1.33 0.36
CA ALA A 48 -16.02 -1.93 0.09
C ALA A 48 -15.82 -2.21 -1.40
N THR A 49 -16.85 -2.75 -2.07
CA THR A 49 -16.81 -2.99 -3.52
C THR A 49 -16.66 -1.69 -4.30
N ALA A 50 -17.44 -0.66 -3.96
CA ALA A 50 -17.36 0.64 -4.61
C ALA A 50 -15.99 1.30 -4.39
N LEU A 51 -15.45 1.22 -3.16
CA LEU A 51 -14.14 1.75 -2.80
C LEU A 51 -13.01 1.05 -3.57
N VAL A 52 -13.00 -0.29 -3.60
CA VAL A 52 -11.99 -1.06 -4.31
C VAL A 52 -12.03 -0.75 -5.80
N ASN A 53 -13.22 -0.70 -6.41
CA ASN A 53 -13.37 -0.40 -7.83
C ASN A 53 -12.93 1.03 -8.17
N GLY A 54 -13.35 2.02 -7.34
CA GLY A 54 -12.96 3.42 -7.53
C GLY A 54 -11.46 3.62 -7.37
N PHE A 55 -10.84 2.99 -6.36
CA PHE A 55 -9.40 3.06 -6.15
C PHE A 55 -8.63 2.42 -7.30
N LYS A 56 -9.00 1.21 -7.73
CA LYS A 56 -8.39 0.53 -8.88
C LYS A 56 -8.50 1.34 -10.16
N SER A 57 -9.61 2.04 -10.39
CA SER A 57 -9.75 2.91 -11.56
C SER A 57 -8.82 4.12 -11.53
N ARG A 58 -8.45 4.61 -10.34
CA ARG A 58 -7.56 5.77 -10.19
C ARG A 58 -6.08 5.38 -10.14
N TYR A 59 -5.79 4.22 -9.56
CA TYR A 59 -4.45 3.68 -9.34
C TYR A 59 -4.39 2.25 -9.89
N PRO A 60 -4.28 2.09 -11.22
CA PRO A 60 -4.33 0.77 -11.87
C PRO A 60 -3.12 -0.12 -11.54
N ASP A 61 -2.01 0.49 -11.10
CA ASP A 61 -0.77 -0.21 -10.76
C ASP A 61 -0.78 -0.74 -9.30
N VAL A 62 -1.83 -0.47 -8.51
CA VAL A 62 -1.94 -0.89 -7.10
C VAL A 62 -2.97 -2.02 -6.97
N ASN A 63 -2.55 -3.15 -6.42
CA ASN A 63 -3.44 -4.27 -6.17
C ASN A 63 -4.20 -4.07 -4.86
N VAL A 64 -5.47 -3.71 -4.92
CA VAL A 64 -6.28 -3.51 -3.70
C VAL A 64 -7.13 -4.74 -3.37
N THR A 65 -7.04 -5.19 -2.12
CA THR A 65 -7.84 -6.28 -1.54
C THR A 65 -8.55 -5.81 -0.27
N PHE A 66 -9.83 -6.16 -0.13
CA PHE A 66 -10.61 -5.93 1.08
C PHE A 66 -10.88 -7.26 1.79
N ILE A 67 -10.44 -7.39 3.04
CA ILE A 67 -10.66 -8.57 3.88
C ILE A 67 -11.75 -8.23 4.90
N SER A 68 -12.89 -8.89 4.75
CA SER A 68 -14.07 -8.64 5.58
C SER A 68 -14.17 -9.59 6.76
N TYR A 69 -14.42 -9.05 7.96
CA TYR A 69 -14.62 -9.82 9.18
C TYR A 69 -16.10 -9.90 9.57
N GLY A 70 -16.52 -11.09 9.99
CA GLY A 70 -17.93 -11.47 10.14
C GLY A 70 -18.46 -11.33 11.56
N MET A 71 -17.59 -11.45 12.57
CA MET A 71 -17.99 -11.35 13.99
C MET A 71 -18.07 -9.89 14.45
N GLY A 72 -18.03 -8.94 13.51
CA GLY A 72 -18.14 -7.51 13.76
C GLY A 72 -16.82 -6.88 14.19
N SER A 73 -16.89 -5.64 14.68
CA SER A 73 -15.71 -4.81 14.89
C SER A 73 -14.84 -5.21 16.09
N ILE A 74 -15.35 -6.08 16.99
CA ILE A 74 -14.55 -6.66 18.08
C ILE A 74 -13.47 -7.62 17.57
N GLU A 75 -13.81 -8.45 16.58
CA GLU A 75 -12.87 -9.39 15.94
C GLU A 75 -11.73 -8.60 15.28
N ILE A 76 -12.09 -7.53 14.58
CA ILE A 76 -11.13 -6.64 13.93
C ILE A 76 -10.23 -5.97 14.96
N ALA A 77 -10.79 -5.37 16.02
CA ALA A 77 -10.01 -4.69 17.06
C ALA A 77 -8.99 -5.63 17.72
N ASN A 78 -9.42 -6.84 18.09
CA ASN A 78 -8.53 -7.85 18.66
C ASN A 78 -7.42 -8.24 17.69
N LYS A 79 -7.74 -8.36 16.40
CA LYS A 79 -6.77 -8.71 15.35
C LYS A 79 -5.73 -7.62 15.15
N LEU A 80 -6.14 -6.35 15.07
CA LEU A 80 -5.23 -5.20 14.97
C LEU A 80 -4.25 -5.17 16.15
N ILE A 81 -4.74 -5.37 17.38
CA ILE A 81 -3.91 -5.38 18.59
C ILE A 81 -2.95 -6.58 18.59
N ALA A 82 -3.41 -7.76 18.19
CA ALA A 82 -2.58 -8.96 18.11
C ALA A 82 -1.49 -8.85 17.04
N GLU A 83 -1.77 -8.18 15.94
CA GLU A 83 -0.88 -8.05 14.78
C GLU A 83 0.02 -6.82 14.83
N LYS A 84 -0.08 -5.95 15.85
CA LYS A 84 0.70 -4.70 15.91
C LYS A 84 2.21 -4.86 15.73
N GLY A 85 2.78 -6.00 16.15
CA GLY A 85 4.21 -6.29 16.00
C GLY A 85 4.59 -6.82 14.62
N SER A 86 3.62 -7.25 13.82
CA SER A 86 3.78 -7.72 12.45
C SER A 86 2.46 -7.50 11.67
N PRO A 87 2.13 -6.24 11.32
CA PRO A 87 0.85 -5.91 10.70
C PRO A 87 0.62 -6.65 9.38
N VAL A 88 -0.62 -7.08 9.15
CA VAL A 88 -1.03 -7.77 7.91
C VAL A 88 -1.86 -6.86 6.99
N ALA A 89 -2.55 -5.87 7.56
CA ALA A 89 -3.33 -4.89 6.82
C ALA A 89 -2.69 -3.52 6.91
N ASP A 90 -2.92 -2.71 5.87
CA ASP A 90 -2.43 -1.34 5.78
C ASP A 90 -3.47 -0.34 6.30
N VAL A 91 -4.76 -0.63 6.11
CA VAL A 91 -5.86 0.28 6.45
C VAL A 91 -7.02 -0.48 7.09
N ILE A 92 -7.66 0.13 8.08
CA ILE A 92 -8.95 -0.30 8.63
C ILE A 92 -10.03 0.72 8.28
N ILE A 93 -11.18 0.23 7.78
CA ILE A 93 -12.39 1.03 7.54
C ILE A 93 -13.56 0.44 8.32
N GLY A 94 -14.40 1.31 8.88
CA GLY A 94 -15.62 0.90 9.57
C GLY A 94 -15.37 0.34 10.98
N LEU A 95 -14.32 0.81 11.65
CA LEU A 95 -14.11 0.58 13.08
C LEU A 95 -14.97 1.61 13.86
N PRO A 96 -15.95 1.16 14.67
CA PRO A 96 -16.73 2.06 15.51
C PRO A 96 -15.85 2.77 16.54
N GLU A 97 -16.23 4.00 16.86
CA GLU A 97 -15.48 4.90 17.76
C GLU A 97 -15.05 4.25 19.09
N PHE A 98 -15.97 3.51 19.72
CA PHE A 98 -15.70 2.86 20.99
C PHE A 98 -14.64 1.74 20.92
N TYR A 99 -14.40 1.16 19.73
CA TYR A 99 -13.26 0.28 19.49
C TYR A 99 -12.02 1.04 19.00
N ALA A 100 -12.19 2.16 18.27
CA ALA A 100 -11.08 2.98 17.80
C ALA A 100 -10.19 3.42 18.97
N LYS A 101 -10.78 3.94 20.06
CA LYS A 101 -10.02 4.31 21.26
C LYS A 101 -9.17 3.16 21.82
N VAL A 102 -9.74 1.95 21.91
CA VAL A 102 -9.03 0.78 22.45
C VAL A 102 -7.83 0.40 21.58
N VAL A 103 -7.99 0.47 20.26
CA VAL A 103 -6.93 0.13 19.29
C VAL A 103 -5.83 1.22 19.29
N VAL A 104 -6.20 2.50 19.39
CA VAL A 104 -5.25 3.62 19.54
C VAL A 104 -4.47 3.50 20.85
N ASP A 105 -5.15 3.31 21.98
CA ASP A 105 -4.51 3.17 23.31
C ASP A 105 -3.56 1.95 23.35
N ALA A 106 -3.83 0.91 22.56
CA ALA A 106 -2.97 -0.27 22.42
C ALA A 106 -1.73 -0.05 21.52
N GLY A 107 -1.64 1.10 20.84
CA GLY A 107 -0.58 1.44 19.90
C GLY A 107 -0.59 0.59 18.63
N ALA A 108 -1.78 0.21 18.16
CA ALA A 108 -1.95 -0.66 16.98
C ALA A 108 -2.24 0.11 15.68
N LEU A 109 -2.37 1.45 15.74
CA LEU A 109 -2.53 2.32 14.57
C LEU A 109 -1.37 3.32 14.49
N GLU A 110 -1.01 3.68 13.26
CA GLU A 110 -0.08 4.77 12.98
C GLU A 110 -0.86 6.08 12.78
N PRO A 111 -0.46 7.17 13.48
CA PRO A 111 -0.96 8.52 13.23
C PRO A 111 -0.85 8.93 11.76
N TYR A 112 -1.97 9.33 11.15
CA TYR A 112 -1.97 9.81 9.76
C TYR A 112 -2.96 10.95 9.54
N LYS A 113 -2.42 12.10 9.10
CA LYS A 113 -3.23 13.26 8.70
C LYS A 113 -3.42 13.27 7.18
N PRO A 114 -4.62 13.00 6.66
CA PRO A 114 -4.85 12.96 5.23
C PRO A 114 -4.86 14.38 4.62
N GLN A 115 -4.37 14.51 3.38
CA GLN A 115 -4.32 15.80 2.66
C GLN A 115 -5.71 16.43 2.45
N ASN A 116 -6.74 15.60 2.37
CA ASN A 116 -8.13 16.01 2.18
C ASN A 116 -8.90 16.18 3.51
N LEU A 117 -8.21 16.29 4.65
CA LEU A 117 -8.86 16.51 5.95
C LEU A 117 -9.77 17.75 5.94
N SER A 118 -9.42 18.79 5.19
CA SER A 118 -10.22 20.01 5.04
C SER A 118 -11.59 19.80 4.37
N LEU A 119 -11.87 18.61 3.85
CA LEU A 119 -13.20 18.25 3.32
C LEU A 119 -14.16 17.77 4.42
N ILE A 120 -13.66 17.52 5.64
CA ILE A 120 -14.44 17.09 6.78
C ILE A 120 -14.85 18.32 7.60
N PRO A 121 -16.12 18.46 8.02
CA PRO A 121 -16.54 19.54 8.92
C PRO A 121 -15.71 19.54 10.20
N GLU A 122 -15.34 20.71 10.71
CA GLU A 122 -14.43 20.83 11.88
C GLU A 122 -14.98 20.10 13.12
N GLU A 123 -16.30 20.13 13.30
CA GLU A 123 -17.01 19.44 14.38
C GLU A 123 -16.97 17.90 14.29
N GLU A 124 -16.66 17.35 13.11
CA GLU A 124 -16.51 15.90 12.86
C GLU A 124 -15.03 15.46 12.89
N ILE A 125 -14.09 16.39 13.11
CA ILE A 125 -12.66 16.06 13.28
C ILE A 125 -12.41 15.76 14.77
N TRP A 126 -12.50 14.48 15.12
CA TRP A 126 -12.32 14.04 16.52
C TRP A 126 -10.84 13.91 16.93
N ASP A 127 -9.95 13.68 15.96
CA ASP A 127 -8.49 13.70 16.15
C ASP A 127 -7.83 14.63 15.10
N PRO A 128 -7.42 15.86 15.49
CA PRO A 128 -6.76 16.79 14.58
C PRO A 128 -5.27 16.48 14.37
N THR A 129 -4.70 15.59 15.18
CA THR A 129 -3.28 15.21 15.16
C THR A 129 -2.99 13.99 14.30
N GLY A 130 -4.00 13.14 14.10
CA GLY A 130 -3.89 11.90 13.32
C GLY A 130 -3.72 10.69 14.23
#